data_AF-A0A6L2KJB1-F1
#
_entry.id   AF-A0A6L2KJB1-F1
#
_cell.length_a   1.000
_cell.length_b   1.000
_cell.length_c   1.000
_cell.angle_alpha   90.00
_cell.angle_beta   90.00
_cell.angle_gamma   90.00
#
_symmetry.space_group_name_H-M   'P 1'
#
loop_
_entity.id
_entity.type
_entity.pdbx_description
1 polymer ?
#
loop_
_entity_poly.entity_id
_entity_poly.type
_entity_poly.pdbx_seq_one_letter_code
_entity_poly.pdbx_strand_id
1 'polypeptide(L)'
;MADNRTMAQMLQAPIEGYEDAIVVPQINANSFELKQTLINLVQSNQFTGRQDPHNHLRFFNKVTSTFRHPEEPSRSILTWEDLVSKFINQFFPPSKTTYLRNEITNFLQKPNETFNEAWEHFKDLLRQCPHHEFSELHQLDTFYNTLNPNDQDALDSAAG
;
A
#
# COMPACT_ATOMS: atom_id res chain seq x y z
N MET A 1 -32.02 11.36 30.26
CA MET A 1 -31.22 12.37 29.56
C MET A 1 -30.77 11.76 28.25
N ALA A 2 -31.07 12.38 27.12
CA ALA A 2 -30.72 11.84 25.81
C ALA A 2 -29.24 12.09 25.51
N ASP A 3 -28.58 11.08 24.97
CA ASP A 3 -27.19 11.14 24.54
C ASP A 3 -27.10 12.00 23.26
N ASN A 4 -26.51 13.19 23.36
CA ASN A 4 -26.43 14.20 22.29
C ASN A 4 -25.14 14.08 21.46
N ARG A 5 -24.45 12.94 21.49
CA ARG A 5 -23.24 12.71 20.70
C ARG A 5 -23.57 12.55 19.21
N THR A 6 -22.76 13.18 18.35
CA THR A 6 -22.88 13.01 16.89
C THR A 6 -22.35 11.64 16.47
N MET A 7 -22.80 11.08 15.33
CA MET A 7 -22.33 9.76 14.85
C MET A 7 -20.80 9.66 14.74
N ALA A 8 -20.12 10.76 14.44
CA ALA A 8 -18.65 10.83 14.42
C ALA A 8 -18.04 10.59 15.82
N GLN A 9 -18.67 11.10 16.87
CA GLN A 9 -18.22 10.95 18.26
C GLN A 9 -18.51 9.55 18.82
N MET A 10 -19.48 8.81 18.26
CA MET A 10 -19.73 7.41 18.62
C MET A 10 -18.73 6.44 17.98
N LEU A 11 -18.14 6.82 16.85
CA LEU A 11 -17.15 6.02 16.12
C LEU A 11 -15.73 6.16 16.68
N GLN A 12 -15.47 7.17 17.50
CA GLN A 12 -14.23 7.30 18.25
C GLN A 12 -14.36 6.56 19.59
N ALA A 13 -14.11 5.25 19.56
CA ALA A 13 -13.89 4.51 20.79
C ALA A 13 -12.68 5.11 21.55
N PRO A 14 -12.72 5.24 22.89
CA PRO A 14 -11.57 5.66 23.67
C PRO A 14 -10.44 4.65 23.46
N ILE A 15 -9.37 5.08 22.81
CA ILE A 15 -8.15 4.30 22.59
C ILE A 15 -7.20 4.33 23.80
N GLU A 16 -7.51 5.15 24.82
CA GLU A 16 -6.79 5.12 26.08
C GLU A 16 -7.16 3.87 26.89
N GLY A 17 -6.21 2.93 26.97
CA GLY A 17 -6.30 1.73 27.81
C GLY A 17 -6.26 0.39 27.09
N TYR A 18 -6.28 0.38 25.75
CA TYR A 18 -5.91 -0.81 24.98
C TYR A 18 -4.38 -0.85 24.87
N GLU A 19 -3.71 -1.40 25.89
CA GLU A 19 -2.35 -1.88 25.68
C GLU A 19 -2.40 -2.97 24.58
N ASP A 20 -1.48 -2.90 23.62
CA ASP A 20 -1.35 -3.92 22.58
C ASP A 20 -1.33 -5.31 23.25
N ALA A 21 -2.35 -6.13 22.99
CA ALA A 21 -2.41 -7.50 23.52
C ALA A 21 -1.21 -8.36 23.09
N ILE A 22 -0.47 -7.87 22.10
CA ILE A 22 0.81 -8.40 21.64
C ILE A 22 1.91 -7.50 22.17
N VAL A 23 2.52 -7.93 23.27
CA VAL A 23 3.77 -7.33 23.76
C VAL A 23 4.86 -7.60 22.73
N VAL A 24 5.31 -6.55 22.02
CA VAL A 24 6.44 -6.65 21.10
C VAL A 24 7.70 -6.97 21.92
N PRO A 25 8.33 -8.14 21.73
CA PRO A 25 9.51 -8.49 22.50
C PRO A 25 10.68 -7.57 22.12
N GLN A 26 11.52 -7.22 23.09
CA GLN A 26 12.77 -6.50 22.83
C GLN A 26 13.68 -7.35 21.94
N ILE A 27 13.94 -6.90 20.71
CA ILE A 27 14.76 -7.62 19.74
C ILE A 27 16.24 -7.24 19.98
N ASN A 28 16.94 -8.04 20.78
CA ASN A 28 18.38 -7.89 21.05
C ASN A 28 19.28 -8.45 19.93
N ALA A 29 18.74 -8.61 18.71
CA ALA A 29 19.48 -9.13 17.57
C ALA A 29 19.98 -7.99 16.69
N ASN A 30 21.30 -7.79 16.69
CA ASN A 30 21.95 -6.67 16.01
C ASN A 30 22.03 -6.85 14.48
N SER A 31 21.57 -7.99 13.96
CA SER A 31 21.49 -8.29 12.54
C SER A 31 20.50 -9.43 12.29
N PHE A 32 19.36 -9.11 11.70
CA PHE A 32 18.43 -10.09 11.14
C PHE A 32 17.93 -9.58 9.78
N GLU A 33 17.66 -10.52 8.87
CA GLU A 33 17.21 -10.25 7.51
C GLU A 33 15.81 -10.88 7.32
N LEU A 34 14.82 -10.05 6.96
CA LEU A 34 13.49 -10.51 6.56
C LEU A 34 13.40 -10.54 5.04
N LYS A 35 13.15 -11.73 4.49
CA LYS A 35 13.17 -11.95 3.04
C LYS A 35 11.92 -11.44 2.38
N GLN A 36 12.04 -10.91 1.15
CA GLN A 36 10.88 -10.44 0.41
C GLN A 36 9.80 -11.50 0.23
N THR A 37 10.19 -12.73 -0.06
CA THR A 37 9.22 -13.81 -0.24
C THR A 37 8.47 -14.12 1.07
N LEU A 38 9.09 -13.85 2.21
CA LEU A 38 8.48 -13.95 3.54
C LEU A 38 7.46 -12.82 3.73
N ILE A 39 7.79 -11.58 3.32
CA ILE A 39 6.88 -10.43 3.33
C ILE A 39 5.69 -10.66 2.38
N ASN A 40 5.94 -11.09 1.14
CA ASN A 40 4.89 -11.40 0.16
C ASN A 40 4.00 -12.55 0.63
N LEU A 41 4.57 -13.54 1.32
CA LEU A 41 3.80 -14.60 1.94
C LEU A 41 2.88 -14.06 3.06
N VAL A 42 3.41 -13.21 3.95
CA VAL A 42 2.61 -12.58 5.02
C VAL A 42 1.46 -11.77 4.41
N GLN A 43 1.75 -11.01 3.35
CA GLN A 43 0.77 -10.16 2.66
C GLN A 43 -0.28 -10.98 1.87
N SER A 44 0.11 -12.08 1.23
CA SER A 44 -0.80 -12.95 0.47
C SER A 44 -1.60 -13.92 1.36
N ASN A 45 -1.13 -14.17 2.58
CA ASN A 45 -1.77 -15.05 3.55
C ASN A 45 -2.14 -14.30 4.82
N GLN A 46 -2.74 -13.11 4.68
CA GLN A 46 -3.24 -12.37 5.84
C GLN A 46 -4.35 -13.15 6.54
N PHE A 47 -4.33 -13.15 7.87
CA PHE A 47 -5.40 -13.74 8.65
C PHE A 47 -6.68 -12.91 8.49
N THR A 48 -7.72 -13.49 7.90
CA THR A 48 -8.97 -12.77 7.61
C THR A 48 -10.05 -13.01 8.67
N GLY A 49 -9.74 -13.75 9.75
CA GLY A 49 -10.67 -14.12 10.82
C GLY A 49 -11.64 -15.26 10.47
N ARG A 50 -11.61 -15.77 9.22
CA ARG A 50 -12.45 -16.89 8.77
C ARG A 50 -11.75 -18.25 8.89
N GLN A 51 -10.44 -18.27 9.09
CA GLN A 51 -9.64 -19.48 9.27
C GLN A 51 -9.48 -19.86 10.75
N ASP A 52 -9.22 -21.13 11.03
CA ASP A 52 -8.80 -21.57 12.38
C ASP A 52 -7.45 -20.94 12.76
N PRO A 53 -7.34 -20.22 13.90
CA PRO A 53 -6.13 -19.50 14.29
C PRO A 53 -4.92 -20.41 14.52
N HIS A 54 -5.14 -21.60 15.11
CA HIS A 54 -4.06 -22.53 15.44
C HIS A 54 -3.42 -23.13 14.18
N ASN A 55 -4.24 -23.47 13.18
CA ASN A 55 -3.77 -23.96 11.90
C ASN A 55 -3.05 -22.85 11.08
N HIS A 56 -3.55 -21.62 11.13
CA HIS A 56 -2.92 -20.48 10.45
C HIS A 56 -1.51 -20.20 10.99
N LEU A 57 -1.35 -20.19 12.32
CA LEU A 57 -0.06 -20.01 12.98
C LEU A 57 0.94 -21.14 12.63
N ARG A 58 0.47 -22.38 12.58
CA ARG A 58 1.30 -23.54 12.21
C ARG A 58 1.83 -23.43 10.77
N PHE A 59 1.03 -22.89 9.85
CA PHE A 59 1.42 -22.68 8.46
C PHE A 59 2.46 -21.58 8.32
N PHE A 60 2.25 -20.42 8.95
CA PHE A 60 3.19 -19.29 8.92
C PHE A 60 4.61 -19.70 9.34
N ASN A 61 4.73 -20.39 10.49
CA ASN A 61 6.02 -20.84 11.02
C ASN A 61 6.77 -21.80 10.09
N LYS A 62 6.05 -22.62 9.32
CA LYS A 62 6.66 -23.54 8.36
C LYS A 62 7.34 -22.79 7.21
N VAL A 63 6.73 -21.71 6.73
CA VAL A 63 7.23 -21.00 5.54
C VAL A 63 8.35 -19.99 5.86
N THR A 64 8.30 -19.33 7.01
CA THR A 64 9.40 -18.44 7.43
C THR A 64 10.72 -19.20 7.60
N SER A 65 10.65 -20.47 8.00
CA SER A 65 11.81 -21.34 8.18
C SER A 65 12.56 -21.70 6.89
N THR A 66 11.91 -21.62 5.72
CA THR A 66 12.52 -22.00 4.43
C THR A 66 13.35 -20.91 3.77
N PHE A 67 13.34 -19.68 4.32
CA PHE A 67 13.94 -18.53 3.64
C PHE A 67 15.41 -18.25 3.95
N ARG A 68 16.05 -18.84 4.95
CA ARG A 68 17.48 -18.55 5.23
C ARG A 68 18.36 -18.89 3.99
N HIS A 69 18.97 -17.90 3.31
CA HIS A 69 19.82 -18.14 2.12
C HIS A 69 21.25 -18.39 2.57
N PRO A 70 21.96 -19.37 2.00
CA PRO A 70 23.34 -19.67 2.39
C PRO A 70 24.43 -18.71 1.86
N GLU A 71 24.15 -17.85 0.87
CA GLU A 71 25.22 -17.28 0.01
C GLU A 71 25.52 -15.77 0.13
N GLU A 72 24.84 -15.00 0.99
CA GLU A 72 25.12 -13.56 1.09
C GLU A 72 26.16 -13.24 2.19
N PRO A 73 27.23 -12.45 1.91
CA PRO A 73 28.23 -12.11 2.93
C PRO A 73 27.57 -11.33 4.07
N SER A 74 27.84 -11.73 5.31
CA SER A 74 27.19 -11.27 6.55
C SER A 74 27.34 -9.78 6.90
N ARG A 75 27.83 -8.93 5.98
CA ARG A 75 28.20 -7.52 6.21
C ARG A 75 27.83 -6.57 5.04
N SER A 76 27.01 -6.98 4.07
CA SER A 76 26.71 -6.20 2.86
C SER A 76 25.69 -5.06 3.07
N ILE A 77 24.95 -5.07 4.18
CA ILE A 77 23.94 -4.07 4.55
C ILE A 77 24.20 -3.70 6.01
N LEU A 78 24.70 -2.49 6.26
CA LEU A 78 25.21 -2.08 7.58
C LEU A 78 24.35 -1.02 8.26
N THR A 79 23.48 -0.32 7.52
CA THR A 79 22.58 0.71 8.05
C THR A 79 21.14 0.51 7.59
N TRP A 80 20.21 1.16 8.30
CA TRP A 80 18.81 1.21 7.89
C TRP A 80 18.65 1.93 6.54
N GLU A 81 19.42 3.01 6.28
CA GLU A 81 19.40 3.70 4.99
C GLU A 81 19.87 2.81 3.83
N ASP A 82 20.91 1.98 4.04
CA ASP A 82 21.40 1.04 3.02
C ASP A 82 20.34 -0.04 2.71
N LEU A 83 19.67 -0.54 3.75
CA LEU A 83 18.56 -1.49 3.62
C LEU A 83 17.41 -0.86 2.81
N VAL A 84 16.98 0.34 3.20
CA VAL A 84 15.90 1.08 2.52
C VAL A 84 16.28 1.39 1.07
N SER A 85 17.50 1.86 0.82
CA SER A 85 17.98 2.17 -0.54
C SER A 85 18.03 0.94 -1.43
N LYS A 86 18.58 -0.19 -0.94
CA LYS A 86 18.59 -1.46 -1.70
C LYS A 86 17.18 -1.99 -1.93
N PHE A 87 16.31 -1.89 -0.93
CA PHE A 87 14.90 -2.27 -1.04
C PHE A 87 14.17 -1.46 -2.11
N ILE A 88 14.28 -0.12 -2.06
CA ILE A 88 13.68 0.78 -3.07
C ILE A 88 14.24 0.48 -4.45
N ASN A 89 15.57 0.36 -4.60
CA ASN A 89 16.18 0.07 -5.89
C ASN A 89 15.79 -1.30 -6.47
N GLN A 90 15.51 -2.30 -5.62
CA GLN A 90 15.11 -3.64 -6.06
C GLN A 90 13.63 -3.71 -6.48
N PHE A 91 12.72 -3.08 -5.72
CA PHE A 91 11.27 -3.23 -5.93
C PHE A 91 10.61 -2.05 -6.64
N PHE A 92 11.17 -0.86 -6.46
CA PHE A 92 10.74 0.40 -7.07
C PHE A 92 11.94 1.13 -7.68
N PRO A 93 12.66 0.48 -8.62
CA PRO A 93 13.82 1.10 -9.24
C PRO A 93 13.45 2.48 -9.77
N PRO A 94 14.36 3.46 -9.74
CA PRO A 94 14.07 4.82 -10.20
C PRO A 94 13.40 4.86 -11.57
N SER A 95 13.80 3.98 -12.49
CA SER A 95 13.17 3.83 -13.81
C SER A 95 11.70 3.44 -13.77
N LYS A 96 11.30 2.50 -12.90
CA LYS A 96 9.90 2.09 -12.72
C LYS A 96 9.08 3.21 -12.08
N THR A 97 9.66 3.89 -11.09
CA THR A 97 9.02 5.05 -10.45
C THR A 97 8.82 6.19 -11.46
N THR A 98 9.82 6.51 -12.27
CA THR A 98 9.72 7.50 -13.35
C THR A 98 8.69 7.09 -14.39
N TYR A 99 8.67 5.83 -14.82
CA TYR A 99 7.69 5.31 -15.77
C TYR A 99 6.26 5.48 -15.23
N LEU A 100 5.98 5.01 -14.01
CA LEU A 100 4.64 5.13 -13.41
C LEU A 100 4.23 6.59 -13.20
N ARG A 101 5.16 7.46 -12.78
CA ARG A 101 4.88 8.91 -12.68
C ARG A 101 4.53 9.51 -14.03
N ASN A 102 5.22 9.11 -15.11
CA ASN A 102 4.89 9.55 -16.47
C ASN A 102 3.53 9.03 -16.94
N GLU A 103 3.17 7.78 -16.63
CA GLU A 103 1.85 7.22 -16.97
C GLU A 103 0.73 7.97 -16.23
N ILE A 104 0.96 8.35 -14.96
CA ILE A 104 0.02 9.16 -14.19
C ILE A 104 -0.13 10.55 -14.81
N THR A 105 0.98 11.26 -15.08
CA THR A 105 0.96 12.63 -15.62
C THR A 105 0.42 12.70 -17.05
N ASN A 106 0.66 11.67 -17.87
CA ASN A 106 0.19 11.60 -19.25
C ASN A 106 -1.02 10.68 -19.40
N PHE A 107 -1.78 10.46 -18.33
CA PHE A 107 -2.98 9.63 -18.37
C PHE A 107 -3.92 10.12 -19.48
N LEU A 108 -4.60 9.19 -20.14
CA LEU A 108 -5.60 9.51 -21.15
C LEU A 108 -6.68 8.45 -21.11
N GLN A 109 -7.94 8.88 -20.99
CA GLN A 109 -9.06 7.97 -21.12
C GLN A 109 -9.07 7.34 -22.52
N LYS A 110 -9.20 6.01 -22.59
CA LYS A 110 -9.25 5.33 -23.89
C LYS A 110 -10.60 5.56 -24.58
N PRO A 111 -10.67 5.59 -25.92
CA PRO A 111 -11.92 5.91 -26.65
C PRO A 111 -13.14 5.03 -26.35
N ASN A 112 -12.93 3.81 -25.84
CA ASN A 112 -14.00 2.86 -25.53
C ASN A 112 -14.13 2.59 -24.02
N GLU A 113 -13.42 3.35 -23.19
CA GLU A 113 -13.39 3.19 -21.75
C GLU A 113 -14.44 4.11 -21.13
N THR A 114 -15.33 3.57 -20.30
CA THR A 114 -16.30 4.36 -19.55
C THR A 114 -15.60 5.20 -18.48
N PHE A 115 -16.24 6.27 -18.01
CA PHE A 115 -15.73 7.08 -16.89
C PHE A 115 -15.28 6.23 -15.68
N ASN A 116 -16.09 5.24 -15.28
CA ASN A 116 -15.78 4.39 -14.13
C ASN A 116 -14.56 3.51 -14.37
N GLU A 117 -14.42 2.95 -15.58
CA GLU A 117 -13.25 2.16 -15.94
C GLU A 117 -11.98 3.02 -15.95
N ALA A 118 -12.07 4.23 -16.52
CA ALA A 118 -10.97 5.19 -16.52
C ALA A 118 -10.57 5.60 -15.09
N TRP A 119 -11.55 5.81 -14.21
CA TRP A 119 -11.30 6.14 -12.81
C TRP A 119 -10.64 4.99 -12.03
N GLU A 120 -11.10 3.75 -12.21
CA GLU A 120 -10.45 2.60 -11.57
C GLU A 120 -9.03 2.39 -12.10
N HIS A 121 -8.83 2.56 -13.39
CA HIS A 121 -7.52 2.45 -14.02
C HIS A 121 -6.55 3.53 -13.50
N PHE A 122 -7.00 4.78 -13.40
CA PHE A 122 -6.20 5.87 -12.81
C PHE A 122 -5.83 5.58 -11.35
N LYS A 123 -6.78 5.10 -10.54
CA LYS A 123 -6.50 4.71 -9.15
C LYS A 123 -5.56 3.52 -9.05
N ASP A 124 -5.60 2.59 -10.00
CA ASP A 124 -4.65 1.47 -10.04
C ASP A 124 -3.22 1.97 -10.27
N LEU A 125 -3.01 2.92 -11.19
CA LEU A 125 -1.70 3.56 -11.40
C LEU A 125 -1.17 4.23 -10.12
N LEU A 126 -2.03 4.94 -9.38
CA LEU A 126 -1.66 5.55 -8.10
C LEU A 126 -1.25 4.49 -7.05
N ARG A 127 -1.99 3.38 -6.96
CA ARG A 127 -1.67 2.26 -6.03
C ARG A 127 -0.37 1.56 -6.39
N GLN A 128 -0.03 1.49 -7.68
CA GLN A 128 1.24 0.93 -8.15
C GLN A 128 2.45 1.83 -7.82
N CYS A 129 2.23 3.12 -7.59
CA CYS A 129 3.26 4.09 -7.22
C CYS A 129 2.87 4.87 -5.95
N PRO A 130 2.81 4.25 -4.76
CA PRO A 130 2.34 4.91 -3.54
C PRO A 130 3.22 6.11 -3.12
N HIS A 131 4.45 6.18 -3.61
CA HIS A 131 5.41 7.28 -3.43
C HIS A 131 5.46 8.23 -4.64
N HIS A 132 4.35 8.43 -5.36
CA HIS A 132 4.28 9.29 -6.54
C HIS A 132 4.40 10.80 -6.26
N GLU A 133 4.23 11.23 -5.00
CA GLU A 133 4.35 12.63 -4.52
C GLU A 133 3.34 13.65 -5.09
N PHE A 134 2.46 13.26 -6.02
CA PHE A 134 1.36 14.10 -6.49
C PHE A 134 0.34 14.43 -5.40
N SER A 135 -0.04 15.71 -5.27
CA SER A 135 -1.13 16.17 -4.40
C SER A 135 -2.50 15.74 -4.92
N GLU A 136 -3.52 15.69 -4.05
CA GLU A 136 -4.89 15.37 -4.45
C GLU A 136 -5.42 16.32 -5.54
N LEU A 137 -5.14 17.62 -5.43
CA LEU A 137 -5.51 18.61 -6.46
C LEU A 137 -4.86 18.31 -7.81
N HIS A 138 -3.58 17.95 -7.82
CA HIS A 138 -2.90 17.58 -9.08
C HIS A 138 -3.45 16.29 -9.67
N GLN A 139 -3.79 15.30 -8.83
CA GLN A 139 -4.43 14.07 -9.28
C GLN A 139 -5.80 14.35 -9.92
N LEU A 140 -6.62 15.19 -9.30
CA LEU A 140 -7.94 15.58 -9.81
C LEU A 140 -7.83 16.37 -11.12
N ASP A 141 -6.94 17.35 -11.19
CA ASP A 141 -6.70 18.14 -12.40
C ASP A 141 -6.22 17.26 -13.56
N THR A 142 -5.27 16.36 -13.29
CA THR A 142 -4.76 15.43 -14.30
C THR A 142 -5.88 14.51 -14.80
N PHE A 143 -6.66 13.92 -13.91
CA PHE A 143 -7.76 13.04 -14.31
C PHE A 143 -8.84 13.81 -15.09
N TYR A 144 -9.28 14.95 -14.59
CA TYR A 144 -10.32 15.76 -15.23
C TYR A 144 -9.93 16.19 -16.65
N ASN A 145 -8.75 16.76 -16.83
CA ASN A 145 -8.29 17.30 -18.11
C ASN A 145 -8.06 16.23 -19.19
N THR A 146 -8.02 14.96 -18.81
CA THR A 146 -7.70 13.83 -19.69
C THR A 146 -8.91 12.93 -19.98
N LEU A 147 -10.06 13.26 -19.41
CA LEU A 147 -11.35 12.69 -19.79
C LEU A 147 -11.73 13.09 -21.20
N ASN A 148 -12.55 12.26 -21.84
CA ASN A 148 -13.18 12.65 -23.09
C ASN A 148 -14.22 13.77 -22.86
N PRO A 149 -14.53 14.59 -23.90
CA PRO A 149 -15.42 15.74 -23.74
C PRO A 149 -16.81 15.40 -23.18
N ASN A 150 -17.38 14.24 -23.53
CA ASN A 150 -18.70 13.86 -23.04
C ASN A 150 -18.70 13.59 -21.54
N ASP A 151 -17.64 12.95 -21.04
CA ASP A 151 -17.50 12.65 -19.61
C ASP A 151 -17.13 13.91 -18.81
N GLN A 152 -16.39 14.86 -19.40
CA GLN A 152 -16.17 16.19 -18.81
C GLN A 152 -17.50 16.96 -18.68
N ASP A 153 -18.26 17.08 -19.77
CA ASP A 153 -19.55 17.77 -19.78
C ASP A 153 -20.55 17.17 -18.79
N ALA A 154 -20.58 15.83 -18.68
CA ALA A 154 -21.41 15.12 -17.72
C ALA A 154 -21.00 15.39 -16.28
N LEU A 155 -19.69 15.45 -16.01
CA LEU A 155 -19.16 15.76 -14.68
C LEU A 155 -19.45 17.21 -14.28
N ASP A 156 -19.25 18.16 -15.19
CA ASP A 156 -19.56 19.58 -14.98
C ASP A 156 -21.06 19.79 -14.71
N SER A 157 -21.92 19.12 -15.50
CA SER A 157 -23.37 19.18 -15.30
C SER A 157 -23.82 18.60 -13.96
N ALA A 158 -23.09 17.62 -13.42
CA ALA A 158 -23.37 17.04 -12.10
C ALA A 158 -22.83 17.90 -10.95
N ALA A 159 -21.78 18.70 -11.21
CA ALA A 159 -21.18 19.61 -10.24
C ALA A 159 -21.98 20.91 -10.04
N GLY A 160 -22.75 21.34 -11.05
CA GLY A 160 -23.77 22.40 -10.95
C GLY A 160 -23.48 23.66 -11.77
#